data_AF-A0A1Z8UCN6-F1
#
_entry.id   AF-A0A1Z8UCN6-F1
#
_cell.length_a   1.000
_cell.length_b   1.000
_cell.length_c   1.000
_cell.angle_alpha   90.00
_cell.angle_beta   90.00
_cell.angle_gamma   90.00
#
_symmetry.space_group_name_H-M   'P 1'
#
loop_
_entity.id
_entity.type
_entity.pdbx_description
1 polymer ?
#
loop_
_entity_poly.entity_id
_entity_poly.type
_entity_poly.pdbx_seq_one_letter_code
_entity_poly.pdbx_strand_id
1 'polypeptide(L)' 'MTGRKESYAKDKGTGTPNILIDDRPVNIQKWQSAGGYGILYQANRDPLSKVQQALEKYGKQDQ' A
#
# COMPACT_ATOMS: atom_id res chain seq x y z
N MET A 1 -8.14 -15.52 -13.65
CA MET A 1 -7.49 -14.21 -13.47
C MET A 1 -7.76 -13.78 -12.04
N THR A 2 -6.74 -13.69 -11.19
CA THR A 2 -6.89 -13.22 -9.79
C THR A 2 -7.42 -11.79 -9.81
N GLY A 3 -8.44 -11.50 -8.99
CA GLY A 3 -9.16 -10.23 -8.99
C GLY A 3 -8.25 -8.99 -8.96
N ARG A 4 -8.69 -7.95 -9.67
CA ARG A 4 -7.99 -6.67 -9.80
C ARG A 4 -7.86 -5.97 -8.45
N LYS A 5 -6.80 -6.26 -7.69
CA LYS A 5 -6.52 -5.65 -6.37
C LYS A 5 -6.64 -4.12 -6.45
N GLU A 6 -6.18 -3.53 -7.54
CA GLU A 6 -6.25 -2.09 -7.83
C GLU A 6 -7.64 -1.45 -7.68
N SER A 7 -8.74 -2.20 -7.82
CA SER A 7 -10.09 -1.66 -7.60
C SER A 7 -10.38 -1.28 -6.15
N TYR A 8 -9.53 -1.72 -5.21
CA TYR A 8 -9.62 -1.43 -3.79
C TYR A 8 -8.57 -0.42 -3.33
N ALA A 9 -7.82 0.20 -4.24
CA ALA A 9 -6.73 1.11 -3.90
C ALA A 9 -7.20 2.35 -3.12
N LYS A 10 -8.47 2.74 -3.28
CA LYS A 10 -9.11 3.81 -2.51
C LYS A 10 -10.45 3.33 -1.98
N ASP A 11 -10.85 3.85 -0.83
CA ASP A 11 -12.23 3.74 -0.37
C ASP A 11 -13.17 4.38 -1.40
N LYS A 12 -14.32 3.74 -1.66
CA LYS A 12 -15.26 4.18 -2.70
C LYS A 12 -16.16 5.33 -2.26
N GLY A 13 -16.35 5.50 -0.96
CA GLY A 13 -17.18 6.56 -0.39
C GLY A 13 -16.38 7.83 -0.10
N THR A 14 -15.19 7.69 0.48
CA THR A 14 -14.38 8.83 0.93
C THR A 14 -13.23 9.17 -0.02
N GLY A 15 -12.83 8.25 -0.89
CA GLY A 15 -11.62 8.39 -1.71
C GLY A 15 -10.31 8.24 -0.93
N THR A 16 -10.36 7.93 0.37
CA THR A 16 -9.18 7.73 1.22
C THR A 16 -8.33 6.60 0.64
N PRO A 17 -7.00 6.80 0.47
CA PRO A 17 -6.10 5.74 0.01
C PRO A 17 -6.09 4.54 0.96
N ASN A 18 -6.26 3.33 0.43
CA ASN A 18 -6.07 2.10 1.21
C ASN A 18 -4.61 1.67 1.19
N ILE A 19 -4.20 0.91 2.21
CA ILE A 19 -2.82 0.41 2.33
C ILE A 19 -2.72 -1.00 1.75
N LEU A 20 -1.74 -1.22 0.87
CA LEU A 20 -1.34 -2.56 0.42
C LEU A 20 0.10 -2.84 0.84
N ILE A 21 0.30 -3.93 1.57
CA ILE A 21 1.62 -4.50 1.88
C ILE A 21 1.76 -5.78 1.05
N ASP A 22 2.70 -5.82 0.11
CA ASP A 22 2.88 -6.91 -0.85
C ASP A 22 4.38 -7.06 -1.16
N ASP A 23 4.82 -8.27 -1.52
CA ASP A 23 6.22 -8.59 -1.80
C ASP A 23 6.56 -8.46 -3.30
N ARG A 24 5.54 -8.26 -4.16
CA ARG A 24 5.70 -8.12 -5.60
C ARG A 24 5.74 -6.64 -6.01
N PRO A 25 6.86 -6.14 -6.54
CA PRO A 25 6.97 -4.74 -6.98
C PRO A 25 5.89 -4.31 -7.97
N VAL A 26 5.48 -5.20 -8.89
CA VAL A 26 4.41 -4.93 -9.87
C VAL A 26 3.05 -4.69 -9.22
N ASN A 27 2.75 -5.36 -8.10
CA ASN A 27 1.49 -5.15 -7.37
C ASN A 27 1.50 -3.76 -6.70
N ILE A 28 2.63 -3.40 -6.09
CA ILE A 28 2.82 -2.09 -5.45
C ILE A 28 2.71 -0.96 -6.47
N GLN A 29 3.36 -1.09 -7.64
CA GLN A 29 3.26 -0.11 -8.72
C GLN A 29 1.80 0.08 -9.17
N LYS A 30 1.08 -1.01 -9.45
CA LYS A 30 -0.33 -0.94 -9.87
C LYS A 30 -1.23 -0.32 -8.79
N TRP A 31 -0.97 -0.64 -7.52
CA TRP A 31 -1.72 -0.09 -6.38
C TRP A 31 -1.52 1.42 -6.23
N GLN A 32 -0.25 1.86 -6.28
CA GLN A 32 0.10 3.28 -6.24
C GLN A 32 -0.47 4.04 -7.45
N SER A 33 -0.42 3.47 -8.65
CA SER A 33 -1.04 4.06 -9.85
C SER A 33 -2.57 4.19 -9.74
N ALA A 34 -3.22 3.32 -8.96
CA ALA A 34 -4.67 3.40 -8.69
C ALA A 34 -5.02 4.36 -7.53
N GLY A 35 -4.02 5.02 -6.92
CA GLY A 35 -4.20 6.01 -5.87
C GLY A 35 -4.17 5.46 -4.44
N GLY A 36 -3.71 4.22 -4.25
CA GLY A 36 -3.53 3.61 -2.93
C GLY A 36 -2.12 3.77 -2.39
N TYR A 37 -1.95 3.55 -1.08
CA TYR A 37 -0.66 3.60 -0.41
C TYR A 37 0.01 2.21 -0.43
N GLY A 38 1.04 2.03 -1.26
CA GLY A 38 1.74 0.75 -1.41
C GLY A 38 3.04 0.68 -0.61
N ILE A 39 3.23 -0.41 0.14
CA ILE A 39 4.43 -0.75 0.92
C ILE A 39 5.01 -2.05 0.37
N LEU A 40 6.16 -1.98 -0.31
CA LEU A 40 6.90 -3.18 -0.70
C LEU A 40 7.58 -3.79 0.53
N TYR A 41 7.19 -5.01 0.91
CA TYR A 41 7.77 -5.71 2.05
C TYR A 41 8.21 -7.12 1.66
N GLN A 42 9.49 -7.41 1.84
CA GLN A 42 10.09 -8.72 1.57
C GLN A 42 10.64 -9.27 2.89
N ALA A 43 9.95 -10.23 3.50
CA ALA A 43 10.26 -10.70 4.86
C ALA A 43 11.70 -11.23 5.03
N ASN A 44 12.34 -11.69 3.95
CA ASN A 44 13.73 -12.15 3.96
C ASN A 44 14.76 -11.03 3.74
N ARG A 45 14.34 -9.77 3.57
CA ARG A 45 15.22 -8.61 3.30
C ARG A 45 14.93 -7.41 4.18
N ASP A 46 13.65 -7.21 4.50
CA ASP A 46 13.17 -6.00 5.16
C ASP A 46 12.88 -6.26 6.65
N PRO A 47 13.36 -5.38 7.55
CA PRO A 47 12.96 -5.42 8.94
C PRO A 47 11.50 -4.98 9.13
N LEU A 48 10.84 -5.43 10.19
CA LEU A 48 9.48 -4.99 10.54
C LEU A 48 9.37 -3.46 10.72
N SER A 49 10.47 -2.79 11.12
CA SER A 49 10.53 -1.34 11.25
C SER A 49 10.23 -0.59 9.95
N LYS A 50 10.46 -1.20 8.78
CA LYS A 50 10.09 -0.62 7.48
C LYS A 50 8.58 -0.40 7.38
N VAL A 51 7.79 -1.40 7.78
CA VAL A 51 6.33 -1.31 7.77
C VAL A 51 5.87 -0.29 8.79
N GLN A 52 6.42 -0.33 10.00
CA GLN A 52 6.11 0.64 11.06
C GLN A 52 6.32 2.09 10.57
N GLN A 53 7.50 2.41 10.03
CA GLN A 53 7.82 3.76 9.54
C GLN A 53 6.89 4.21 8.41
N ALA A 54 6.50 3.29 7.52
CA ALA A 54 5.56 3.59 6.45
C ALA A 54 4.15 3.90 6.98
N LEU A 55 3.67 3.14 7.98
CA LEU A 55 2.37 3.40 8.63
C LEU A 55 2.37 4.72 9.41
N GLU A 56 3.45 5.02 10.13
CA GLU A 56 3.63 6.31 10.81
C GLU A 56 3.64 7.48 9.82
N LYS A 57 4.29 7.32 8.66
CA LYS A 57 4.28 8.32 7.60
C LYS A 57 2.86 8.52 7.03
N TYR A 58 2.15 7.44 6.75
CA TYR A 58 0.77 7.50 6.26
C TYR A 58 -0.14 8.26 7.23
N GLY A 59 -0.13 7.90 8.51
CA GLY A 59 -0.96 8.56 9.53
C GLY A 59 -0.62 10.04 9.79
N LYS A 60 0.56 10.51 9.38
CA LYS A 60 0.97 11.92 9.45
C LYS A 60 0.58 12.74 8.21
N GLN A 61 0.26 12.11 7.08
CA GLN A 61 -0.16 12.85 5.88
C GLN A 61 -1.58 13.43 6.01
N ASP A 62 -2.36 12.92 6.96
CA ASP A 62 -3.73 13.35 7.23
C ASP A 62 -3.83 14.34 8.42
N GLN A 63 -2.70 14.85 8.94
CA GLN A 63 -2.62 15.87 10.00
C GLN A 63 -2.25 17.25 9.47
#